data_AF-A0A329SJ94-F1
#
_entry.id   AF-A0A329SJ94-F1
#
_cell.length_a   1.000
_cell.length_b   1.000
_cell.length_c   1.000
_cell.angle_alpha   90.00
_cell.angle_beta   90.00
_cell.angle_gamma   90.00
#
_symmetry.space_group_name_H-M   'P 1'
#
loop_
_entity.id
_entity.type
_entity.pdbx_description
1 polymer ?
#
loop_
_entity_poly.entity_id
_entity_poly.type
_entity_poly.pdbx_seq_one_letter_code
_entity_poly.pdbx_strand_id
1 'polypeptide(L)'
;MPTRYARYALETKLRVVEVARRGGVWEETAEHLGVNYHTVRAWVRQHMMHAEDVRVRPRADALEHERGVVVVPQTVKNHVDGACFTLKRMHTEPQYMNPMRNKQKWREYLAQLQQYQAMGKTTLYMDETNFNL
;
A
#
# COMPACT_ATOMS: atom_id res chain seq x y z
N MET A 1 7.23 23.86 14.69
CA MET A 1 7.86 23.05 15.75
C MET A 1 8.37 21.76 15.12
N PRO A 2 9.68 21.46 15.07
CA PRO A 2 10.15 20.18 14.53
C PRO A 2 9.77 19.05 15.48
N THR A 3 8.89 18.16 15.04
CA THR A 3 8.47 16.98 15.80
C THR A 3 9.66 16.02 15.90
N ARG A 4 10.23 15.87 17.09
CA ARG A 4 11.37 14.97 17.33
C ARG A 4 10.84 13.53 17.29
N TYR A 5 11.02 12.87 16.13
CA TYR A 5 10.64 11.46 15.99
C TYR A 5 11.43 10.59 16.98
N ALA A 6 10.72 9.83 17.81
CA ALA A 6 11.35 8.86 18.70
C ALA A 6 12.07 7.79 17.86
N ARG A 7 13.39 7.68 18.01
CA ARG A 7 14.18 6.58 17.45
C ARG A 7 14.27 5.48 18.49
N TYR A 8 13.66 4.34 18.19
CA TYR A 8 13.72 3.16 19.04
C TYR A 8 14.96 2.32 18.70
N ALA A 9 15.55 1.69 19.71
CA ALA A 9 16.68 0.79 19.51
C ALA A 9 16.26 -0.43 18.67
N LEU A 10 17.20 -0.96 17.88
CA LEU A 10 16.95 -2.14 17.04
C LEU A 10 16.52 -3.35 17.89
N GLU A 11 17.11 -3.52 19.08
CA GLU A 11 16.76 -4.56 20.04
C GLU A 11 15.29 -4.50 20.48
N THR A 12 14.79 -3.29 20.77
CA THR A 12 13.38 -3.06 21.12
C THR A 12 12.46 -3.51 19.99
N LYS A 13 12.81 -3.18 18.74
CA LYS A 13 12.06 -3.62 17.55
C LYS A 13 12.08 -5.15 17.41
N LEU A 14 13.24 -5.78 17.57
CA LEU A 14 13.39 -7.23 17.42
C LEU A 14 12.62 -8.01 18.49
N ARG A 15 12.63 -7.57 19.75
CA ARG A 15 11.86 -8.21 20.84
C ARG A 15 10.37 -8.28 20.50
N VAL A 16 9.80 -7.16 20.07
CA VAL A 16 8.37 -7.09 19.72
C VAL A 16 8.03 -7.98 18.52
N VAL A 17 8.88 -7.94 17.48
CA VAL A 17 8.70 -8.76 16.26
C VAL A 17 8.82 -10.26 16.57
N GLU A 18 9.73 -10.66 17.45
CA GLU A 18 9.92 -12.07 17.83
C GLU A 18 8.73 -12.61 18.64
N VAL A 19 8.16 -11.82 19.56
CA VAL A 19 6.92 -12.17 20.26
C VAL A 19 5.77 -12.36 19.26
N ALA A 20 5.63 -11.44 18.30
CA ALA A 20 4.62 -11.56 17.25
C ALA A 20 4.84 -12.81 16.37
N ARG A 21 6.09 -13.15 16.04
CA ARG A 21 6.43 -14.36 15.26
C ARG A 21 6.02 -15.64 15.97
N ARG A 22 6.11 -15.67 17.30
CA ARG A 22 5.70 -16.83 18.12
C ARG A 22 4.20 -16.92 18.35
N GLY A 23 3.42 -16.00 17.79
CA GLY A 23 1.97 -15.92 18.02
C GLY A 23 1.60 -15.38 19.40
N GLY A 24 2.53 -14.71 20.10
CA GLY A 24 2.28 -14.09 21.40
C GLY A 24 1.63 -12.70 21.28
N VAL A 25 1.10 -12.20 22.40
CA VAL A 25 0.50 -10.87 22.52
C VAL A 25 1.60 -9.81 22.54
N TRP A 26 1.92 -9.26 21.37
CA TRP A 26 2.98 -8.27 21.20
C TRP A 26 2.59 -6.88 21.69
N GLU A 27 1.29 -6.61 21.86
CA GLU A 27 0.75 -5.39 22.44
C GLU A 27 1.23 -5.18 23.87
N GLU A 28 1.17 -6.21 24.72
CA GLU A 28 1.65 -6.16 26.11
C GLU A 28 3.16 -5.90 26.17
N THR A 29 3.91 -6.50 25.24
CA THR A 29 5.36 -6.29 25.15
C THR A 29 5.69 -4.86 24.71
N ALA A 30 4.89 -4.28 23.82
CA ALA A 30 5.06 -2.90 23.36
C ALA A 30 4.75 -1.88 24.46
N GLU A 31 3.72 -2.15 25.27
CA GLU A 31 3.34 -1.32 26.42
C GLU A 31 4.45 -1.29 27.46
N HIS A 32 5.01 -2.45 27.82
CA HIS A 32 6.15 -2.55 28.73
C HIS A 32 7.42 -1.84 28.21
N LEU A 33 7.60 -1.77 26.89
CA LEU A 33 8.74 -1.10 26.26
C LEU A 33 8.48 0.39 25.98
N GLY A 34 7.29 0.91 26.31
CA GLY A 34 6.92 2.31 26.09
C GLY A 34 6.89 2.72 24.61
N VAL A 35 6.65 1.77 23.70
CA VAL A 35 6.63 2.03 22.25
C VAL A 35 5.20 2.35 21.81
N ASN A 36 5.05 3.36 20.96
CA ASN A 36 3.73 3.71 20.43
C ASN A 36 3.11 2.52 19.66
N TYR A 37 1.84 2.22 19.97
CA TYR A 37 1.09 1.13 19.36
C TYR A 37 1.10 1.15 17.82
N HIS A 38 0.90 2.33 17.19
CA HIS A 38 0.88 2.44 15.74
C HIS A 38 2.25 2.12 15.11
N THR A 39 3.33 2.53 15.78
CA THR A 39 4.70 2.23 15.37
C THR A 39 4.97 0.73 15.42
N VAL A 40 4.59 0.09 16.51
CA VAL A 40 4.74 -1.37 16.70
C VAL A 40 3.91 -2.13 15.67
N ARG A 41 2.65 -1.75 15.49
CA ARG A 41 1.75 -2.36 14.51
C ARG A 41 2.35 -2.30 13.10
N ALA A 42 2.99 -1.18 12.74
CA ALA A 42 3.68 -1.05 11.46
C ALA A 42 4.87 -2.03 11.35
N TRP A 43 5.69 -2.17 12.40
CA TRP A 43 6.82 -3.12 12.41
C TRP A 43 6.36 -4.57 12.30
N VAL A 44 5.38 -4.98 13.11
CA VAL A 44 4.83 -6.34 13.09
C VAL A 44 4.24 -6.64 11.71
N ARG A 45 3.42 -5.74 11.17
CA ARG A 45 2.84 -5.92 9.83
C ARG A 45 3.91 -6.05 8.75
N GLN A 46 4.92 -5.19 8.75
CA GLN A 46 5.99 -5.25 7.75
C GLN A 46 6.78 -6.57 7.85
N HIS A 47 7.15 -6.99 9.05
CA HIS A 47 7.89 -8.22 9.25
C HIS A 47 7.08 -9.49 8.98
N MET A 48 5.80 -9.52 9.34
CA MET A 48 4.93 -10.67 9.07
C MET A 48 4.70 -10.83 7.57
N MET A 49 4.49 -9.74 6.82
CA MET A 49 4.37 -9.80 5.35
C MET A 49 5.63 -10.36 4.70
N HIS A 50 6.82 -9.91 5.10
CA HIS A 50 8.07 -10.45 4.57
C HIS A 50 8.35 -11.90 5.00
N ALA A 51 7.95 -12.30 6.22
CA ALA A 51 8.13 -13.66 6.71
C ALA A 51 7.21 -14.67 6.00
N GLU A 52 6.00 -14.25 5.62
CA GLU A 52 5.09 -15.06 4.81
C GLU A 52 5.63 -15.26 3.39
N ASP A 53 6.09 -14.19 2.73
CA ASP A 53 6.68 -14.26 1.38
C ASP A 53 7.83 -15.27 1.29
N VAL A 54 8.69 -15.34 2.32
CA VAL A 54 9.80 -16.29 2.40
C VAL A 54 9.32 -17.75 2.45
N ARG A 55 8.13 -18.03 3.01
CA ARG A 55 7.57 -19.39 3.04
C ARG A 55 6.88 -19.77 1.74
N VAL A 56 6.35 -18.78 1.01
CA VAL A 56 5.54 -19.03 -0.18
C VAL A 56 6.38 -19.13 -1.45
N ARG A 57 7.50 -18.39 -1.54
CA ARG A 57 8.41 -18.45 -2.69
C ARG A 57 8.97 -19.85 -2.99
N PRO A 58 9.52 -20.60 -2.02
CA PRO A 58 10.02 -21.95 -2.29
C PRO A 58 8.97 -22.90 -2.86
N ARG A 59 7.70 -22.71 -2.48
CA ARG A 59 6.58 -23.50 -3.02
C ARG A 59 6.22 -23.09 -4.45
N ALA A 60 6.33 -21.80 -4.79
CA ALA A 60 6.17 -21.34 -6.16
C ALA A 60 7.29 -21.88 -7.06
N ASP A 61 8.54 -21.82 -6.58
CA ASP A 61 9.71 -22.34 -7.29
C ASP A 61 9.62 -23.86 -7.49
N ALA A 62 9.15 -24.60 -6.48
CA ALA A 62 8.92 -26.05 -6.58
C ALA A 62 7.85 -26.40 -7.63
N LEU A 63 6.77 -25.61 -7.76
CA LEU A 63 5.74 -25.83 -8.78
C LEU A 63 6.27 -25.62 -10.20
N GLU A 64 7.15 -24.64 -10.39
CA GLU A 64 7.84 -24.43 -11.66
C GLU A 64 8.78 -25.60 -11.97
N HIS A 65 9.60 -26.01 -11.01
CA HIS A 65 10.60 -27.06 -11.22
C HIS A 65 9.98 -28.47 -11.39
N GLU A 66 9.03 -28.84 -10.55
CA GLU A 66 8.46 -30.19 -10.51
C GLU A 66 7.32 -30.38 -11.52
N ARG A 67 6.59 -29.29 -11.85
CA ARG A 67 5.37 -29.38 -12.67
C ARG A 67 5.36 -28.45 -13.87
N GLY A 68 6.38 -27.62 -14.08
CA GLY A 68 6.44 -26.67 -15.18
C GLY A 68 5.40 -25.54 -15.06
N VAL A 69 4.83 -25.31 -13.87
CA VAL A 69 3.77 -24.32 -13.67
C VAL A 69 4.35 -23.09 -12.96
N VAL A 70 4.48 -22.00 -13.70
CA VAL A 70 4.93 -20.71 -13.15
C VAL A 70 3.75 -20.01 -12.49
N VAL A 71 3.86 -19.76 -11.18
CA VAL A 71 2.86 -19.01 -10.41
C VAL A 71 3.51 -17.90 -9.60
N VAL A 72 2.78 -16.81 -9.42
CA VAL A 72 3.22 -15.77 -8.47
C VAL A 72 3.03 -16.28 -7.03
N PRO A 73 3.91 -15.91 -6.08
CA PRO A 73 3.76 -16.33 -4.67
C PRO A 73 2.38 -16.05 -4.09
N GLN A 74 1.76 -14.93 -4.46
CA GLN A 74 0.40 -14.60 -4.04
C GLN A 74 -0.64 -15.70 -4.38
N THR A 75 -0.48 -16.40 -5.50
CA THR A 75 -1.37 -17.50 -5.90
C THR A 75 -1.24 -18.69 -4.96
N VAL A 76 -0.01 -19.05 -4.61
CA VAL A 76 0.26 -20.13 -3.64
C VAL A 76 -0.26 -19.75 -2.26
N LYS A 77 -0.06 -18.49 -1.84
CA LYS A 77 -0.61 -17.96 -0.58
C LYS A 77 -2.13 -18.08 -0.55
N ASN A 78 -2.82 -17.55 -1.57
CA ASN A 78 -4.27 -17.60 -1.64
C ASN A 78 -4.80 -19.04 -1.60
N HIS A 79 -4.10 -19.98 -2.25
CA HIS A 79 -4.45 -21.40 -2.21
C HIS A 79 -4.29 -22.00 -0.81
N VAL A 80 -3.17 -21.72 -0.13
CA VAL A 80 -2.90 -22.19 1.23
C VAL A 80 -3.90 -21.61 2.23
N ASP A 81 -4.25 -20.34 2.07
CA ASP A 81 -5.20 -19.63 2.93
C ASP A 81 -6.67 -19.99 2.63
N GLY A 82 -6.94 -20.79 1.60
CA GLY A 82 -8.31 -21.08 1.13
C GLY A 82 -9.07 -19.84 0.64
N ALA A 83 -8.34 -18.78 0.27
CA ALA A 83 -8.91 -17.50 -0.11
C ALA A 83 -9.42 -17.55 -1.57
N CYS A 84 -10.73 -17.73 -1.74
CA CYS A 84 -11.41 -17.70 -3.05
C CYS A 84 -11.66 -16.27 -3.59
N PHE A 85 -11.21 -15.23 -2.89
CA PHE A 85 -11.35 -13.83 -3.29
C PHE A 85 -10.11 -13.02 -2.93
N THR A 86 -9.81 -12.02 -3.75
CA THR A 86 -8.74 -11.07 -3.48
C THR A 86 -9.35 -9.74 -3.05
N LEU A 87 -9.03 -9.28 -1.83
CA LEU A 87 -9.41 -7.95 -1.38
C LEU A 87 -8.63 -6.91 -2.20
N LYS A 88 -9.33 -6.11 -3.01
CA LYS A 88 -8.72 -4.96 -3.66
C LYS A 88 -8.30 -3.94 -2.61
N ARG A 89 -7.07 -3.45 -2.71
CA ARG A 89 -6.62 -2.30 -1.92
C ARG A 89 -7.50 -1.10 -2.27
N MET A 90 -8.22 -0.57 -1.29
CA MET A 90 -8.98 0.67 -1.47
C MET A 90 -7.99 1.81 -1.71
N HIS A 91 -8.18 2.55 -2.80
CA HIS A 91 -7.40 3.75 -3.05
C HIS A 91 -7.80 4.80 -2.01
N THR A 92 -6.85 5.24 -1.19
CA THR A 92 -7.07 6.30 -0.21
C THR A 92 -6.79 7.63 -0.88
N GLU A 93 -7.84 8.32 -1.30
CA GLU A 93 -7.72 9.69 -1.81
C GLU A 93 -7.74 10.68 -0.64
N PRO A 94 -6.81 11.65 -0.59
CA PRO A 94 -6.91 12.74 0.36
C PRO A 94 -8.22 13.52 0.13
N GLN A 95 -8.95 13.83 1.19
CA GLN A 95 -10.26 14.52 1.11
C GLN A 95 -10.20 15.85 0.33
N TYR A 96 -9.04 16.52 0.36
CA TYR A 96 -8.80 17.79 -0.33
C TYR A 96 -8.45 17.64 -1.81
N MET A 97 -8.24 16.42 -2.32
CA MET A 97 -7.88 16.17 -3.72
C MET A 97 -9.08 16.38 -4.65
N ASN A 98 -10.29 16.09 -4.18
CA ASN A 98 -11.51 16.17 -5.00
C ASN A 98 -12.67 16.91 -4.30
N PRO A 99 -12.49 18.18 -3.89
CA PRO A 99 -13.56 18.94 -3.27
C PRO A 99 -14.68 19.22 -4.29
N MET A 100 -15.92 19.35 -3.80
CA MET A 100 -17.09 19.60 -4.66
C MET A 100 -16.92 20.83 -5.56
N ARG A 101 -16.20 21.85 -5.08
CA ARG A 101 -15.86 23.03 -5.89
C ARG A 101 -15.04 22.69 -7.14
N ASN A 102 -14.08 21.77 -7.05
CA ASN A 102 -13.27 21.38 -8.20
C ASN A 102 -14.09 20.54 -9.18
N LYS A 103 -14.96 19.65 -8.68
CA LYS A 103 -15.91 18.90 -9.51
C LYS A 103 -16.82 19.82 -10.32
N GLN A 104 -17.30 20.90 -9.69
CA GLN A 104 -18.13 21.90 -10.36
C GLN A 104 -17.36 22.61 -11.48
N LYS A 105 -16.14 23.06 -11.21
CA LYS A 105 -15.27 23.68 -12.23
C LYS A 105 -14.99 22.74 -13.41
N TRP A 106 -14.72 21.47 -13.14
CA TRP A 106 -14.49 20.48 -14.20
C TRP A 106 -15.74 20.26 -15.04
N ARG A 107 -16.92 20.20 -14.41
CA ARG A 107 -18.19 20.09 -15.14
C ARG A 107 -18.43 21.28 -16.05
N GLU A 108 -18.23 22.49 -15.56
CA GLU A 108 -18.40 23.73 -16.33
C GLU A 108 -17.41 23.80 -17.50
N TYR A 109 -16.15 23.51 -17.24
CA TYR A 109 -15.11 23.45 -18.27
C TYR A 109 -15.43 22.44 -19.37
N LEU A 110 -15.83 21.21 -19.00
CA LEU A 110 -16.18 20.17 -19.98
C LEU A 110 -17.39 20.56 -20.82
N ALA A 111 -18.42 21.15 -20.20
CA ALA A 111 -19.59 21.63 -20.93
C ALA A 111 -19.20 22.70 -21.97
N GLN A 112 -18.34 23.64 -21.60
CA GLN A 112 -17.84 24.68 -22.50
C GLN A 112 -16.97 24.09 -23.62
N LEU A 113 -16.10 23.13 -23.31
CA LEU A 113 -15.27 22.45 -24.30
C LEU A 113 -16.13 21.71 -25.34
N GLN A 114 -17.16 21.00 -24.89
CA GLN A 114 -18.11 20.32 -25.78
C GLN A 114 -18.85 21.30 -26.70
N GLN A 115 -19.25 22.46 -26.20
CA GLN A 115 -19.87 23.51 -27.02
C GLN A 115 -18.93 23.99 -28.13
N TYR A 116 -17.65 24.26 -27.82
CA TYR A 116 -16.70 24.70 -28.84
C TYR A 116 -16.37 23.62 -29.86
N GLN A 117 -16.33 22.35 -29.45
CA GLN A 117 -16.20 21.22 -30.38
C GLN A 117 -17.41 21.13 -31.31
N ALA A 118 -18.62 21.31 -30.80
CA ALA A 118 -19.85 21.33 -31.60
C ALA A 118 -19.90 22.52 -32.58
N MET A 119 -19.28 23.65 -32.24
CA MET A 119 -19.10 24.81 -33.13
C MET A 119 -18.01 24.59 -34.21
N GLY A 120 -17.35 23.43 -34.23
CA GLY A 120 -16.28 23.13 -35.19
C GLY A 120 -14.96 23.82 -34.89
N LYS A 121 -14.73 24.30 -33.66
CA LYS A 121 -13.45 24.91 -33.28
C LYS A 121 -12.40 23.84 -33.00
N THR A 122 -11.21 24.01 -33.57
CA THR A 122 -10.06 23.14 -33.30
C THR A 122 -9.57 23.34 -31.86
N THR A 123 -9.43 22.25 -31.11
CA THR A 123 -8.89 22.28 -29.75
C THR A 123 -7.36 22.24 -29.80
N LEU A 124 -6.70 23.25 -29.25
CA LEU A 124 -5.25 23.28 -29.07
C LEU A 124 -4.92 23.06 -27.59
N TYR A 125 -4.02 22.11 -27.30
CA TYR A 125 -3.53 21.85 -25.96
C TYR A 125 -2.13 22.45 -25.80
N MET A 126 -1.92 23.23 -24.74
CA MET A 126 -0.63 23.78 -24.36
C MET A 126 -0.41 23.47 -22.88
N ASP A 127 0.75 22.92 -22.55
CA ASP A 127 1.15 22.59 -21.19
C ASP A 127 2.62 22.93 -20.97
N GLU A 128 2.95 23.36 -19.75
CA GLU A 128 4.31 23.70 -19.37
C GLU A 128 4.99 22.46 -18.79
N THR A 129 6.00 21.94 -19.48
CA THR A 129 6.84 20.87 -18.93
C THR A 129 7.96 21.49 -18.10
N ASN A 130 7.93 21.28 -16.79
CA ASN A 130 9.04 21.66 -15.91
C ASN A 130 10.19 20.66 -16.10
N PHE A 131 11.31 21.12 -16.67
CA PHE A 131 12.55 20.36 -16.71
C PHE A 131 13.33 20.60 -15.42
N ASN A 132 13.53 19.56 -14.62
CA ASN A 132 14.51 19.60 -13.52
C ASN A 132 15.90 19.48 -14.13
N LEU A 133 16.63 20.61 -14.22
CA LEU A 133 18.05 20.65 -14.58
C LEU A 133 18.94 20.30 -13.38
#